data_AF-A0AA43L8C2-F1
#
_entry.id   AF-A0AA43L8C2-F1
#
_cell.length_a   1.000
_cell.length_b   1.000
_cell.length_c   1.000
_cell.angle_alpha   90.00
_cell.angle_beta   90.00
_cell.angle_gamma   90.00
#
_symmetry.space_group_name_H-M   'P 1'
#
loop_
_entity.id
_entity.type
_entity.pdbx_description
1 polymer ?
#
loop_
_entity_poly.entity_id
_entity_poly.type
_entity_poly.pdbx_seq_one_letter_code
_entity_poly.pdbx_strand_id
1 'polypeptide(L)'
;MLRLGEKIVIVADAFEQSLPIGEYGYLIAYDRNPDNAFDYVIRVPEANRNFYVPAEDIEAEEHLLVAEAERATHEALIDYALSTYNEKLFHHLMNGEDMDTEETETTSSESMSQADFIKQVNLRAWI
;
A
#
# COMPACT_ATOMS: atom_id res chain seq x y z
N MET A 1 8.69 -5.33 -11.12
CA MET A 1 9.28 -5.35 -12.49
C MET A 1 8.17 -5.15 -13.47
N LEU A 2 8.30 -4.13 -14.32
CA LEU A 2 7.32 -3.78 -15.37
C LEU A 2 7.30 -4.87 -16.45
N ARG A 3 6.16 -5.07 -17.11
CA ARG A 3 5.95 -6.06 -18.18
C ARG A 3 6.14 -5.43 -19.57
N LEU A 4 6.52 -6.26 -20.55
CA LEU A 4 6.54 -5.85 -21.95
C LEU A 4 5.13 -5.48 -22.43
N GLY A 5 5.04 -4.35 -23.11
CA GLY A 5 3.78 -3.80 -23.62
C GLY A 5 2.94 -3.06 -22.57
N GLU A 6 3.41 -2.96 -21.33
CA GLU A 6 2.71 -2.25 -20.26
C GLU A 6 2.72 -0.74 -20.51
N LYS A 7 1.62 -0.08 -20.12
CA LYS A 7 1.47 1.38 -20.20
C LYS A 7 2.12 2.01 -18.99
N ILE A 8 3.04 2.92 -19.26
CA ILE A 8 3.85 3.61 -18.26
C ILE A 8 3.67 5.13 -18.38
N VAL A 9 4.02 5.84 -17.31
CA VAL A 9 4.12 7.29 -17.27
C VAL A 9 5.57 7.66 -17.03
N ILE A 10 6.05 8.68 -17.74
CA ILE A 10 7.39 9.24 -17.52
C ILE A 10 7.30 10.24 -16.35
N VAL A 11 8.04 9.99 -15.27
CA VAL A 11 8.00 10.83 -14.06
C VAL A 11 9.20 11.77 -13.95
N ALA A 12 10.33 11.41 -14.53
CA ALA A 12 11.56 12.19 -14.48
C ALA A 12 12.42 12.04 -15.75
N ASP A 13 13.46 12.88 -15.87
CA ASP A 13 14.47 12.81 -16.93
C ASP A 13 15.87 12.96 -16.30
N ALA A 14 16.36 11.91 -15.64
CA ALA A 14 17.64 11.94 -14.93
C ALA A 14 18.84 12.14 -15.88
N PHE A 15 18.70 11.74 -17.15
CA PHE A 15 19.77 11.79 -18.15
C PHE A 15 19.62 12.93 -19.17
N GLU A 16 18.67 13.84 -18.96
CA GLU A 16 18.39 15.00 -19.83
C GLU A 16 18.24 14.60 -21.31
N GLN A 17 17.55 13.50 -21.57
CA GLN A 17 17.33 12.96 -22.92
C GLN A 17 16.18 13.68 -23.65
N SER A 18 15.64 14.76 -23.07
CA SER A 18 14.43 15.46 -23.51
C SER A 18 13.20 14.55 -23.47
N LEU A 19 13.06 13.81 -22.37
CA LEU A 19 11.89 12.98 -22.15
C LEU A 19 10.65 13.86 -21.90
N PRO A 20 9.51 13.57 -22.53
CA PRO A 20 8.27 14.27 -22.24
C PRO A 20 7.71 13.78 -20.89
N ILE A 21 8.00 14.53 -19.84
CA ILE A 21 7.55 14.23 -18.47
C ILE A 21 6.03 14.39 -18.37
N GLY A 22 5.38 13.44 -17.70
CA GLY A 22 3.92 13.37 -17.57
C GLY A 22 3.23 12.66 -18.74
N GLU A 23 3.95 12.38 -19.82
CA GLU A 23 3.39 11.67 -20.97
C GLU A 23 3.45 10.15 -20.81
N TYR A 24 2.61 9.50 -21.61
CA TYR A 24 2.51 8.05 -21.64
C TYR A 24 3.53 7.42 -22.58
N GLY A 25 4.07 6.29 -22.13
CA GLY A 25 4.92 5.42 -22.92
C GLY A 25 4.47 3.97 -22.86
N TYR A 26 5.07 3.16 -23.72
CA TYR A 26 4.94 1.70 -23.68
C TYR A 26 6.31 1.07 -23.57
N LEU A 27 6.46 0.10 -22.66
CA LEU A 27 7.70 -0.64 -22.50
C LEU A 27 7.86 -1.65 -23.64
N ILE A 28 8.94 -1.54 -24.42
CA ILE A 28 9.15 -2.36 -25.62
C ILE A 28 10.31 -3.34 -25.50
N ALA A 29 11.28 -3.08 -24.62
CA ALA A 29 12.38 -4.00 -24.35
C ALA A 29 12.96 -3.78 -22.95
N TYR A 30 13.67 -4.79 -22.47
CA TYR A 30 14.56 -4.71 -21.31
C TYR A 30 16.00 -4.64 -21.80
N ASP A 31 16.79 -3.75 -21.22
CA ASP A 31 18.23 -3.90 -21.27
C ASP A 31 18.67 -4.82 -20.14
N ARG A 32 19.55 -5.78 -20.45
CA ARG A 32 20.08 -6.74 -19.48
C ARG A 32 21.59 -6.59 -19.31
N ASN A 33 22.18 -5.56 -19.90
CA ASN A 33 23.59 -5.29 -19.77
C ASN A 33 23.87 -4.70 -18.37
N PRO A 34 24.59 -5.41 -17.48
CA PRO A 34 24.87 -4.92 -16.13
C PRO A 34 25.78 -3.68 -16.11
N ASP A 35 26.48 -3.40 -17.22
CA ASP A 35 27.31 -2.20 -17.38
C ASP A 35 26.51 -0.98 -17.86
N ASN A 36 25.22 -1.16 -18.19
CA ASN A 36 24.37 -0.07 -18.65
C ASN A 36 23.58 0.56 -17.49
N ALA A 37 23.45 1.88 -17.51
CA ALA A 37 22.65 2.64 -16.53
C ALA A 37 21.16 2.69 -16.89
N PHE A 38 20.76 2.09 -18.02
CA PHE A 38 19.38 2.04 -18.48
C PHE A 38 18.82 0.63 -18.31
N ASP A 39 17.61 0.53 -17.76
CA ASP A 39 16.92 -0.74 -17.52
C ASP A 39 15.93 -1.09 -18.63
N TYR A 40 15.30 -0.06 -19.20
CA TYR A 40 14.15 -0.22 -20.09
C TYR A 40 14.31 0.58 -21.39
N VAL A 41 13.71 0.05 -22.45
CA VAL A 41 13.49 0.78 -23.69
C VAL A 41 12.01 1.04 -23.80
N ILE A 42 11.65 2.31 -23.94
CA ILE A 42 10.26 2.76 -24.02
C ILE A 42 9.96 3.39 -25.36
N ARG A 43 8.74 3.22 -25.83
CA ARG A 43 8.17 3.89 -27.00
C ARG A 43 7.23 4.98 -26.51
N VAL A 44 7.51 6.22 -26.88
CA VAL A 44 6.61 7.34 -26.60
C VAL A 44 5.83 7.67 -27.88
N PRO A 45 4.49 7.48 -27.92
CA PRO A 45 3.69 7.77 -29.10
C PRO A 45 3.74 9.24 -29.52
N GLU A 46 3.68 10.17 -28.56
CA GLU A 46 3.66 11.61 -28.84
C GLU A 46 4.94 12.10 -29.52
N ALA A 47 6.10 11.71 -29.00
CA ALA A 47 7.39 12.02 -29.59
C ALA A 47 7.72 11.15 -30.82
N ASN A 48 6.93 10.10 -31.06
CA ASN A 48 7.15 9.09 -32.09
C ASN A 48 8.61 8.56 -32.09
N ARG A 49 9.24 8.46 -30.91
CA ARG A 49 10.64 8.05 -30.71
C ARG A 49 10.77 6.98 -29.61
N ASN A 50 11.86 6.22 -29.67
CA ASN A 50 12.24 5.26 -28.63
C ASN A 50 13.30 5.89 -27.73
N PHE A 51 13.19 5.66 -26.43
CA PHE A 51 14.10 6.17 -25.42
C PHE A 51 14.61 5.04 -24.52
N TYR A 52 15.84 5.19 -24.04
CA TYR A 52 16.42 4.32 -23.02
C TYR A 52 16.26 5.03 -21.68
N VAL A 53 15.63 4.38 -20.71
CA VAL A 53 15.29 5.00 -19.44
C VAL A 53 15.68 4.09 -18.28
N PRO A 54 16.18 4.65 -17.17
CA PRO A 54 16.33 3.90 -15.93
C PRO A 54 14.96 3.59 -15.33
N ALA A 55 14.90 2.62 -14.42
CA ALA A 55 13.69 2.26 -13.71
C ALA A 55 13.11 3.39 -12.85
N GLU A 56 13.94 4.35 -12.43
CA GLU A 56 13.55 5.48 -11.57
C GLU A 56 12.79 6.58 -12.35
N ASP A 57 12.99 6.68 -13.67
CA ASP A 57 12.37 7.72 -14.49
C ASP A 57 10.96 7.35 -15.00
N ILE A 58 10.52 6.11 -14.75
CA ILE A 58 9.23 5.60 -15.23
C ILE A 58 8.45 4.86 -14.15
N GLU A 59 7.13 5.02 -14.18
CA GLU A 59 6.23 4.28 -13.30
C GLU A 59 5.07 3.63 -14.09
N ALA A 60 4.52 2.53 -13.56
CA ALA A 60 3.32 1.93 -14.11
C ALA A 60 2.12 2.85 -13.84
N GLU A 61 1.30 3.08 -14.87
CA GLU A 61 0.07 3.88 -14.70
C GLU A 61 -0.86 3.27 -13.65
N GLU A 62 -0.96 1.94 -13.61
CA GLU A 62 -1.79 1.23 -12.65
C GLU A 62 -1.38 1.53 -11.20
N HIS A 63 -0.07 1.60 -10.93
CA HIS A 63 0.44 1.91 -9.60
C HIS A 63 0.12 3.34 -9.18
N LEU A 64 0.27 4.30 -10.10
CA LEU A 64 -0.10 5.69 -9.86
C LEU A 64 -1.59 5.85 -9.54
N LEU A 65 -2.45 5.14 -10.29
CA LEU A 65 -3.90 5.17 -10.05
C LEU A 65 -4.28 4.56 -8.71
N VAL A 66 -3.63 3.47 -8.31
CA VAL A 66 -3.87 2.85 -7.00
C VAL A 66 -3.44 3.77 -5.88
N ALA A 67 -2.23 4.34 -5.95
CA ALA A 67 -1.72 5.25 -4.93
C ALA A 67 -2.61 6.50 -4.77
N GLU A 68 -3.07 7.08 -5.89
CA GLU A 68 -3.99 8.22 -5.87
C GLU A 68 -5.36 7.84 -5.30
N ALA A 69 -5.88 6.65 -5.64
CA ALA A 69 -7.14 6.16 -5.08
C ALA A 69 -7.03 5.89 -3.57
N GLU A 70 -5.92 5.33 -3.11
CA GLU A 70 -5.65 5.12 -1.68
C GLU A 70 -5.57 6.45 -0.93
N ARG A 71 -4.87 7.44 -1.50
CA ARG A 71 -4.80 8.78 -0.91
C ARG A 71 -6.16 9.45 -0.84
N ALA A 72 -6.91 9.45 -1.94
CA ALA A 72 -8.23 10.06 -2.00
C ALA A 72 -9.23 9.38 -1.06
N THR A 73 -9.16 8.05 -0.94
CA THR A 73 -10.01 7.31 0.00
C THR A 73 -9.64 7.61 1.45
N HIS A 74 -8.35 7.70 1.77
CA HIS A 74 -7.88 8.08 3.10
C HIS A 74 -8.35 9.49 3.49
N GLU A 75 -8.17 10.48 2.62
CA GLU A 75 -8.64 11.86 2.83
C GLU A 75 -10.17 11.90 3.04
N ALA A 76 -10.93 11.16 2.22
CA ALA A 76 -12.38 11.06 2.37
C ALA A 76 -12.83 10.39 3.68
N LEU A 77 -12.08 9.39 4.17
CA LEU A 77 -12.36 8.73 5.44
C LEU A 77 -12.09 9.66 6.63
N ILE A 78 -11.06 10.51 6.55
CA ILE A 78 -10.80 11.54 7.57
C ILE A 78 -11.96 12.53 7.60
N ASP A 79 -12.38 13.05 6.46
CA ASP A 79 -13.51 13.98 6.37
C ASP A 79 -14.79 13.37 6.92
N TYR A 80 -15.04 12.10 6.60
CA TYR A 80 -16.16 11.35 7.15
C TYR A 80 -16.07 11.23 8.68
N ALA A 81 -14.90 10.86 9.22
CA ALA A 81 -14.69 10.72 10.66
C ALA A 81 -14.93 12.04 11.40
N LEU A 82 -14.43 13.15 10.85
CA LEU A 82 -14.63 14.49 11.40
C LEU A 82 -16.10 14.92 11.33
N SER A 83 -16.79 14.66 10.21
CA SER A 83 -18.20 15.02 10.03
C SER A 83 -19.14 14.24 10.96
N THR A 84 -18.78 13.01 11.30
CA THR A 84 -19.55 12.11 12.17
C THR A 84 -19.08 12.13 13.63
N TYR A 85 -18.07 12.93 13.96
CA TYR A 85 -17.39 12.94 15.26
C TYR A 85 -16.93 11.54 15.71
N ASN A 86 -16.51 10.70 14.76
CA ASN A 86 -16.01 9.36 15.03
C ASN A 86 -14.51 9.42 15.37
N GLU A 87 -14.22 9.75 16.64
CA GLU A 87 -12.84 9.91 17.15
C GLU A 87 -11.99 8.64 16.98
N LYS A 88 -12.59 7.45 17.13
CA LYS A 88 -11.88 6.18 16.95
C LYS A 88 -11.35 6.01 15.54
N LEU A 89 -12.19 6.24 14.54
CA LEU A 89 -11.80 6.15 13.13
C LEU A 89 -10.75 7.20 12.78
N PHE A 90 -10.90 8.42 13.29
CA PHE A 90 -9.92 9.48 13.08
C PHE A 90 -8.54 9.12 13.64
N HIS A 91 -8.49 8.64 14.90
CA HIS A 91 -7.23 8.22 15.52
C HIS A 91 -6.59 7.03 14.80
N HIS A 92 -7.39 6.06 14.35
CA HIS A 92 -6.91 4.92 13.58
C HIS A 92 -6.28 5.35 12.24
N LEU A 93 -6.93 6.26 11.50
CA LEU A 93 -6.40 6.76 10.22
C LEU A 93 -5.13 7.60 10.41
N MET A 94 -5.06 8.41 11.46
CA MET A 94 -3.92 9.30 11.72
C MET A 94 -2.69 8.59 12.29
N ASN A 95 -2.90 7.57 13.13
CA ASN A 95 -1.81 6.90 13.85
C ASN A 95 -1.40 5.56 13.21
N GLY A 96 -2.14 5.07 12.22
CA GLY A 96 -1.95 3.75 11.61
C GLY A 96 -2.50 2.62 12.50
N GLU A 97 -2.50 1.39 11.96
CA GLU A 97 -3.01 0.16 12.60
C GLU A 97 -2.32 -0.20 13.95
N ASP A 98 -1.35 0.60 14.42
CA ASP A 98 -0.56 0.33 15.63
C ASP A 98 -1.30 0.60 16.95
N MET A 99 -2.58 0.98 16.93
CA MET A 99 -3.35 1.26 18.16
C MET A 99 -4.46 0.25 18.52
N ASP A 100 -4.69 -0.80 17.73
CA ASP A 100 -5.70 -1.81 18.07
C ASP A 100 -5.20 -2.95 18.98
N THR A 101 -3.96 -2.85 19.51
CA THR A 101 -3.41 -3.89 20.42
C THR A 101 -3.62 -3.58 21.92
N GLU A 102 -4.02 -2.38 22.34
CA GLU A 102 -4.03 -2.04 23.79
C GLU A 102 -5.38 -1.70 24.44
N GLU A 103 -6.53 -1.76 23.75
CA GLU A 103 -7.83 -1.45 24.39
C GLU A 103 -8.91 -2.54 24.28
N THR A 104 -8.51 -3.82 24.22
CA THR A 104 -9.42 -4.94 24.54
C THR A 104 -8.92 -5.77 25.74
N GLU A 105 -8.50 -5.12 26.81
CA GLU A 105 -8.29 -5.79 28.12
C GLU A 105 -8.92 -5.00 29.28
N THR A 106 -10.22 -4.71 29.19
CA THR A 106 -11.03 -4.44 30.40
C THR A 106 -12.34 -5.20 30.40
N THR A 107 -12.26 -6.52 30.20
CA THR A 107 -13.15 -7.48 30.87
C THR A 107 -12.41 -8.80 31.03
N SER A 108 -11.38 -8.81 31.88
CA SER A 108 -11.02 -10.04 32.59
C SER A 108 -12.18 -10.37 33.53
N SER A 109 -13.23 -10.98 32.98
CA SER A 109 -14.08 -11.84 33.79
C SER A 109 -13.13 -12.85 34.43
N GLU A 110 -12.90 -12.72 35.74
CA GLU A 110 -12.14 -13.67 36.54
C GLU A 110 -12.64 -15.08 36.20
N SER A 111 -11.90 -15.77 35.33
CA SER A 111 -12.15 -17.16 35.01
C SER A 111 -11.76 -17.94 36.25
N MET A 112 -12.71 -18.15 37.16
CA MET A 112 -12.53 -19.05 38.30
C MET A 112 -11.95 -20.37 37.78
N SER A 113 -10.84 -20.81 38.37
CA SER A 113 -10.18 -22.02 37.93
C SER A 113 -11.11 -23.22 38.15
N GLN A 114 -11.05 -24.22 37.28
CA GLN A 114 -11.84 -25.44 37.39
C GLN A 114 -11.65 -26.13 38.75
N ALA A 115 -10.47 -25.97 39.37
CA ALA A 115 -10.16 -26.48 40.70
C ALA A 115 -10.94 -25.75 41.81
N ASP A 116 -11.22 -24.46 41.65
CA ASP A 116 -12.01 -23.67 42.61
C ASP A 116 -13.52 -23.95 42.45
N PHE A 117 -13.99 -24.19 41.22
CA PHE A 117 -15.35 -24.66 40.96
C PHE A 117 -15.62 -26.03 41.63
N ILE A 118 -14.70 -26.98 41.52
CA ILE A 118 -14.86 -28.33 42.12
C ILE A 118 -14.88 -28.26 43.66
N LYS A 119 -14.19 -27.32 44.30
CA LYS A 119 -14.26 -27.13 45.76
C LYS A 119 -15.59 -26.53 46.21
N GLN A 120 -16.18 -25.63 45.41
CA GLN A 120 -17.43 -24.98 45.75
C GLN A 120 -18.63 -25.92 45.60
N VAL A 121 -18.59 -26.81 44.60
CA VAL A 121 -19.64 -27.80 44.39
C VAL A 121 -19.23 -29.09 45.08
N ASN A 122 -19.72 -29.30 46.30
CA ASN A 122 -19.44 -30.48 47.16
C ASN A 122 -20.08 -31.77 46.60
N LEU A 123 -19.77 -32.12 45.35
CA LEU A 123 -20.24 -33.30 44.64
C LEU A 123 -19.21 -34.42 44.80
N ARG A 124 -19.44 -35.32 45.76
CA ARG A 124 -18.86 -36.67 45.72
C ARG A 124 -19.56 -37.43 44.60
N ALA A 125 -18.98 -37.42 43.40
CA ALA A 125 -19.35 -38.37 42.37
C ALA A 125 -18.64 -39.71 42.65
N TRP A 126 -19.44 -40.76 42.79
CA TRP A 126 -19.03 -42.16 42.85
C TRP A 126 -19.47 -42.80 41.54
N ILE A 127 -18.60 -43.63 40.95
CA ILE A 127 -18.68 -44.38 39.68
C ILE A 127 -18.29 -43.58 38.44
#